data_AF-A0A3B0LY77-F1
#
_entry.id   AF-A0A3B0LY77-F1
#
_cell.length_a   1.000
_cell.length_b   1.000
_cell.length_c   1.000
_cell.angle_alpha   90.00
_cell.angle_beta   90.00
_cell.angle_gamma   90.00
#
_symmetry.space_group_name_H-M   'P 1'
#
loop_
_entity.id
_entity.type
_entity.pdbx_description
1 polymer ?
#
loop_
_entity_poly.entity_id
_entity_poly.type
_entity_poly.pdbx_seq_one_letter_code
_entity_poly.pdbx_strand_id
1 'polypeptide(L)'
;MIYSINEVTGFGRIEMLEENLNAFSYRDNPSYATKFYLFFTAFDRNNNYIKFNEAILGNAIYNGQIKLVHFLTGSEYTLGASNADNQDFIASRFFIKNDVNFIEITAQKFYGYAPISVIFTINNNIKISTEFMSLSGYESRVLISRNK
;
A
#
# COMPACT_ATOMS: atom_id res chain seq x y z
N MET A 1 -19.71 -6.23 -10.73
CA MET A 1 -19.19 -5.04 -11.42
C MET A 1 -17.69 -5.00 -11.14
N ILE A 2 -16.85 -4.89 -12.17
CA ILE A 2 -15.39 -4.81 -12.03
C ILE A 2 -15.05 -3.32 -11.96
N TYR A 3 -14.64 -2.83 -10.79
CA TYR A 3 -14.36 -1.42 -10.58
C TYR A 3 -12.96 -1.04 -11.08
N SER A 4 -12.75 0.15 -11.63
CA SER A 4 -11.42 0.70 -11.90
C SER A 4 -10.96 1.54 -10.72
N ILE A 5 -9.64 1.62 -10.46
CA ILE A 5 -9.11 2.54 -9.44
C ILE A 5 -9.42 4.01 -9.75
N ASN A 6 -9.69 4.32 -11.03
CA ASN A 6 -10.09 5.65 -11.49
C ASN A 6 -11.54 6.03 -11.13
N GLU A 7 -12.36 5.06 -10.70
CA GLU A 7 -13.73 5.30 -10.21
C GLU A 7 -13.75 5.73 -8.74
N VAL A 8 -12.61 5.66 -8.05
CA VAL A 8 -12.46 6.16 -6.68
C VAL A 8 -12.59 7.68 -6.69
N THR A 9 -13.47 8.19 -5.83
CA THR A 9 -13.62 9.63 -5.60
C THR A 9 -13.08 10.05 -4.23
N GLY A 10 -12.83 9.09 -3.34
CA GLY A 10 -12.05 9.28 -2.13
C GLY A 10 -11.84 8.00 -1.35
N PHE A 11 -11.12 8.13 -0.24
CA PHE A 11 -10.83 7.05 0.70
C PHE A 11 -11.34 7.41 2.08
N GLY A 12 -11.91 6.42 2.77
CA GLY A 12 -12.40 6.58 4.14
C GLY A 12 -11.34 6.26 5.18
N ARG A 13 -10.49 5.28 4.91
CA ARG A 13 -9.41 4.81 5.78
C ARG A 13 -8.32 4.22 4.90
N ILE A 14 -7.05 4.46 5.23
CA ILE A 14 -5.89 3.82 4.63
C ILE A 14 -4.90 3.59 5.76
N GLU A 15 -4.54 2.35 6.01
CA GLU A 15 -3.63 2.00 7.09
C GLU A 15 -2.75 0.83 6.68
N MET A 16 -1.56 0.77 7.27
CA MET A 16 -0.68 -0.38 7.21
C MET A 16 -0.60 -1.00 8.60
N LEU A 17 -0.83 -2.31 8.67
CA LEU A 17 -0.65 -3.13 9.87
C LEU A 17 0.52 -4.07 9.64
N GLU A 18 1.49 -4.03 10.56
CA GLU A 18 2.60 -4.97 10.59
C GLU A 18 2.31 -6.12 11.55
N GLU A 19 2.85 -7.31 11.26
CA GLU A 19 2.93 -8.40 12.23
C GLU A 19 4.12 -8.23 13.20
N ASN A 20 5.12 -7.39 12.89
CA ASN A 20 6.26 -7.11 13.78
C ASN A 20 6.94 -5.76 13.45
N LEU A 21 7.04 -4.86 14.45
CA LEU A 21 7.55 -3.47 14.37
C LEU A 21 9.02 -3.28 13.91
N ASN A 22 9.75 -4.37 13.67
CA ASN A 22 11.17 -4.41 13.29
C ASN A 22 11.41 -5.26 12.03
N ALA A 23 10.35 -5.68 11.33
CA ALA A 23 10.40 -6.88 10.51
C ALA A 23 11.35 -6.84 9.30
N PHE A 24 11.61 -5.68 8.70
CA PHE A 24 12.54 -5.61 7.55
C PHE A 24 14.03 -5.76 7.93
N SER A 25 14.35 -5.75 9.23
CA SER A 25 15.72 -5.92 9.74
C SER A 25 16.11 -7.38 10.03
N TYR A 26 15.16 -8.33 10.04
CA TYR A 26 15.40 -9.71 10.51
C TYR A 26 15.71 -10.74 9.41
N ARG A 27 16.04 -10.31 8.19
CA ARG A 27 16.18 -11.24 7.05
C ARG A 27 17.36 -12.22 7.15
N ASP A 28 18.21 -12.09 8.16
CA ASP A 28 19.25 -13.08 8.47
C ASP A 28 18.65 -14.43 8.94
N ASN A 29 17.33 -14.50 9.21
CA ASN A 29 16.61 -15.75 9.40
C ASN A 29 15.66 -16.05 8.21
N PRO A 30 16.06 -16.91 7.26
CA PRO A 30 15.27 -17.24 6.06
C PRO A 30 13.93 -17.94 6.35
N SER A 31 13.66 -18.30 7.60
CA SER A 31 12.42 -18.95 8.03
C SER A 31 11.23 -17.98 8.14
N TYR A 32 11.46 -16.66 8.08
CA TYR A 32 10.42 -15.64 8.29
C TYR A 32 10.42 -14.62 7.15
N ALA A 33 9.50 -14.79 6.20
CA ALA A 33 9.21 -13.75 5.21
C ALA A 33 8.50 -12.57 5.91
N THR A 34 9.10 -11.39 5.87
CA THR A 34 8.51 -10.19 6.46
C THR A 34 7.31 -9.72 5.65
N LYS A 35 6.16 -9.61 6.31
CA LYS A 35 4.90 -9.20 5.71
C LYS A 35 4.26 -8.06 6.47
N PHE A 36 3.51 -7.26 5.73
CA PHE A 36 2.61 -6.25 6.26
C PHE A 36 1.36 -6.17 5.40
N TYR A 37 0.32 -5.56 5.94
CA TYR A 37 -0.98 -5.46 5.31
C TYR A 37 -1.34 -4.00 5.10
N LEU A 38 -1.46 -3.59 3.84
CA LEU A 38 -2.15 -2.36 3.49
C LEU A 38 -3.64 -2.63 3.45
N PHE A 39 -4.43 -1.88 4.21
CA PHE A 39 -5.88 -1.96 4.17
C PHE A 39 -6.51 -0.60 3.99
N PHE A 40 -7.57 -0.56 3.19
CA PHE A 40 -8.20 0.69 2.85
C PHE A 40 -9.67 0.53 2.45
N THR A 41 -10.42 1.60 2.69
CA THR A 41 -11.78 1.78 2.17
C THR A 41 -11.77 2.88 1.12
N ALA A 42 -12.42 2.63 -0.01
CA ALA A 42 -12.58 3.57 -1.11
C ALA A 42 -14.07 3.76 -1.40
N PHE A 43 -14.46 4.93 -1.89
CA PHE A 43 -15.85 5.21 -2.24
C PHE A 43 -16.01 5.83 -3.62
N ASP A 44 -17.11 5.47 -4.29
CA ASP A 44 -17.51 6.03 -5.58
C ASP A 44 -18.20 7.40 -5.40
N ARG A 45 -18.57 8.03 -6.52
CA ARG A 45 -19.28 9.33 -6.53
C ARG A 45 -20.63 9.32 -5.79
N ASN A 46 -21.19 8.15 -5.54
CA ASN A 46 -22.47 7.96 -4.85
C ASN A 46 -22.25 7.58 -3.36
N ASN A 47 -21.02 7.68 -2.84
CA ASN A 47 -20.62 7.25 -1.50
C ASN A 47 -20.79 5.74 -1.23
N ASN A 48 -20.83 4.90 -2.26
CA ASN A 48 -20.82 3.45 -2.08
C ASN A 48 -19.39 2.95 -1.88
N TYR A 49 -19.21 2.00 -0.97
CA TYR A 49 -17.92 1.33 -0.80
C TYR A 49 -17.52 0.55 -2.05
N ILE A 50 -16.30 0.80 -2.53
CA ILE A 50 -15.71 0.08 -3.66
C ILE A 50 -14.93 -1.12 -3.15
N LYS A 51 -15.25 -2.28 -3.72
CA LYS A 51 -14.53 -3.54 -3.52
C LYS A 51 -13.73 -3.84 -4.78
N PHE A 52 -12.42 -3.99 -4.62
CA PHE A 52 -11.52 -4.32 -5.72
C PHE A 52 -11.23 -5.82 -5.75
N ASN A 53 -11.12 -6.38 -6.95
CA ASN A 53 -10.56 -7.71 -7.14
C ASN A 53 -9.04 -7.61 -7.36
N GLU A 54 -8.38 -8.78 -7.29
CA GLU A 54 -6.95 -8.93 -7.48
C GLU A 54 -6.44 -8.35 -8.81
N ALA A 55 -7.14 -8.61 -9.92
CA ALA A 55 -6.72 -8.13 -11.24
C ALA A 55 -6.67 -6.59 -11.30
N ILE A 56 -7.64 -5.91 -10.68
CA ILE A 56 -7.66 -4.43 -10.66
C ILE A 56 -6.49 -3.89 -9.85
N LEU A 57 -6.26 -4.43 -8.65
CA LEU A 57 -5.19 -3.93 -7.77
C LEU A 57 -3.80 -4.28 -8.31
N GLY A 58 -3.64 -5.48 -8.90
CA GLY A 58 -2.41 -5.86 -9.59
C GLY A 58 -2.10 -4.95 -10.76
N ASN A 59 -3.10 -4.63 -11.59
CA ASN A 59 -2.94 -3.66 -12.69
C ASN A 59 -2.62 -2.25 -12.18
N ALA A 60 -3.22 -1.83 -11.07
CA ALA A 60 -2.95 -0.53 -10.47
C ALA A 60 -1.50 -0.43 -9.96
N ILE A 61 -0.95 -1.49 -9.37
CA ILE A 61 0.46 -1.56 -8.98
C ILE A 61 1.36 -1.55 -10.23
N TYR A 62 1.07 -2.39 -11.23
CA TYR A 62 1.84 -2.47 -12.47
C TYR A 62 1.93 -1.12 -13.20
N ASN A 63 0.82 -0.37 -13.22
CA ASN A 63 0.75 0.96 -13.83
C ASN A 63 1.26 2.10 -12.92
N GLY A 64 1.80 1.80 -11.74
CA GLY A 64 2.31 2.80 -10.79
C GLY A 64 1.23 3.70 -10.19
N GLN A 65 -0.04 3.26 -10.21
CA GLN A 65 -1.15 3.95 -9.56
C GLN A 65 -1.18 3.68 -8.05
N ILE A 66 -0.60 2.57 -7.60
CA ILE A 66 -0.32 2.29 -6.19
C ILE A 66 1.19 2.17 -6.06
N LYS A 67 1.81 3.02 -5.24
CA LYS A 67 3.26 3.02 -5.01
C LYS A 67 3.59 3.04 -3.52
N LEU A 68 4.77 2.52 -3.20
CA LEU A 68 5.40 2.75 -1.90
C LEU A 68 6.50 3.78 -2.07
N VAL A 69 6.59 4.74 -1.16
CA VAL A 69 7.65 5.74 -1.13
C VAL A 69 8.21 5.89 0.26
N HIS A 70 9.44 6.36 0.36
CA HIS A 70 10.02 6.82 1.62
C HIS A 70 9.27 8.07 2.06
N PHE A 71 8.67 8.05 3.25
CA PHE A 71 7.81 9.13 3.73
C PHE A 71 8.52 10.49 3.76
N LEU A 72 9.75 10.54 4.32
CA LEU A 72 10.49 11.79 4.48
C LEU A 72 11.10 12.35 3.18
N THR A 73 11.57 11.49 2.27
CA THR A 73 12.31 11.93 1.07
C THR A 73 11.47 11.86 -0.20
N GLY A 74 10.34 11.15 -0.19
CA GLY A 74 9.54 10.86 -1.37
C GLY A 74 10.17 9.87 -2.35
N SER A 75 11.31 9.26 -2.00
CA SER A 75 11.99 8.29 -2.86
C SER A 75 11.12 7.05 -3.09
N GLU A 76 10.90 6.66 -4.34
CA GLU A 76 10.05 5.50 -4.65
C GLU A 76 10.75 4.18 -4.33
N TYR A 77 10.02 3.26 -3.69
CA TYR A 77 10.40 1.86 -3.58
C TYR A 77 9.82 1.07 -4.74
N THR A 78 10.49 0.00 -5.13
CA THR A 78 9.98 -0.90 -6.16
C THR A 78 8.95 -1.87 -5.56
N LEU A 79 7.70 -1.74 -6.02
CA LEU A 79 6.58 -2.61 -5.63
C LEU A 79 6.10 -3.42 -6.85
N GLY A 80 6.22 -4.73 -6.78
CA GLY A 80 5.75 -5.66 -7.81
C GLY A 80 4.32 -6.15 -7.55
N ALA A 81 3.53 -6.29 -8.64
CA ALA A 81 2.23 -6.98 -8.61
C ALA A 81 2.35 -8.52 -8.69
N SER A 82 3.57 -9.03 -8.93
CA SER A 82 3.91 -10.45 -9.02
C SER A 82 5.38 -10.66 -8.68
N ASN A 83 5.80 -11.92 -8.54
CA ASN A 83 7.14 -12.29 -8.11
C ASN A 83 8.14 -12.12 -9.25
N ALA A 84 8.49 -10.86 -9.54
CA ALA A 84 9.52 -10.49 -10.50
C ALA A 84 10.84 -10.21 -9.77
N ASP A 85 11.95 -10.53 -10.43
CA ASP A 85 13.29 -10.22 -9.92
C ASP A 85 13.48 -8.71 -9.73
N ASN A 86 14.22 -8.32 -8.68
CA ASN A 86 14.62 -6.94 -8.33
C ASN A 86 13.59 -6.02 -7.66
N GLN A 87 12.48 -6.54 -7.13
CA GLN A 87 11.55 -5.72 -6.34
C GLN A 87 11.98 -5.62 -4.86
N ASP A 88 11.84 -4.43 -4.27
CA ASP A 88 11.99 -4.18 -2.83
C ASP A 88 10.85 -4.86 -2.08
N PHE A 89 9.64 -4.77 -2.64
CA PHE A 89 8.39 -5.30 -2.10
C PHE A 89 7.57 -6.00 -3.18
N ILE A 90 6.74 -6.97 -2.78
CA ILE A 90 5.77 -7.63 -3.64
C ILE A 90 4.39 -7.63 -2.99
N ALA A 91 3.35 -7.26 -3.72
CA ALA A 91 1.98 -7.55 -3.34
C ALA A 91 1.71 -9.05 -3.50
N SER A 92 1.77 -9.80 -2.40
CA SER A 92 1.69 -11.26 -2.39
C SER A 92 0.26 -11.79 -2.41
N ARG A 93 -0.71 -11.01 -1.92
CA ARG A 93 -2.11 -11.41 -1.88
C ARG A 93 -3.05 -10.21 -1.83
N PHE A 94 -4.21 -10.35 -2.47
CA PHE A 94 -5.30 -9.38 -2.40
C PHE A 94 -6.54 -10.08 -1.83
N PHE A 95 -7.20 -9.45 -0.86
CA PHE A 95 -8.43 -10.00 -0.29
C PHE A 95 -9.31 -8.92 0.32
N ILE A 96 -10.57 -9.26 0.60
CA ILE A 96 -11.55 -8.37 1.23
C ILE A 96 -11.98 -8.98 2.56
N LYS A 97 -12.04 -8.18 3.62
CA LYS A 97 -12.57 -8.59 4.92
C LYS A 97 -13.38 -7.44 5.52
N ASN A 98 -14.62 -7.69 5.96
CA ASN A 98 -15.52 -6.70 6.54
C ASN A 98 -15.64 -5.40 5.70
N ASP A 99 -15.81 -5.55 4.38
CA ASP A 99 -15.90 -4.44 3.42
C ASP A 99 -14.65 -3.54 3.29
N VAL A 100 -13.51 -4.01 3.80
CA VAL A 100 -12.21 -3.36 3.65
C VAL A 100 -11.36 -4.13 2.64
N ASN A 101 -10.69 -3.40 1.74
CA ASN A 101 -9.74 -3.97 0.78
C ASN A 101 -8.40 -4.18 1.47
N PHE A 102 -7.76 -5.34 1.28
CA PHE A 102 -6.45 -5.67 1.82
C PHE A 102 -5.48 -6.05 0.71
N ILE A 103 -4.23 -5.57 0.85
CA ILE A 103 -3.07 -5.98 0.07
C ILE A 103 -2.03 -6.47 1.08
N GLU A 104 -1.75 -7.77 1.05
CA GLU A 104 -0.58 -8.33 1.73
C GLU A 104 0.66 -7.97 0.91
N ILE A 105 1.65 -7.37 1.56
CA ILE A 105 2.90 -6.97 0.95
C ILE A 105 4.03 -7.69 1.67
N THR A 106 4.84 -8.42 0.91
CA THR A 106 6.03 -9.10 1.40
C THR A 106 7.27 -8.27 1.05
N ALA A 107 8.15 -8.05 2.01
CA ALA A 107 9.47 -7.50 1.70
C ALA A 107 10.35 -8.55 1.02
N GLN A 108 10.88 -8.19 -0.14
CA GLN A 108 11.84 -8.96 -0.88
C GLN A 108 13.24 -8.37 -0.67
N LYS A 109 13.75 -7.56 -1.59
CA LYS A 109 15.12 -7.04 -1.52
C LYS A 109 15.29 -5.86 -0.56
N PHE A 110 14.19 -5.37 0.02
CA PHE A 110 14.27 -4.32 1.01
C PHE A 110 14.89 -4.83 2.32
N TYR A 111 15.88 -4.09 2.85
CA TYR A 111 16.52 -4.38 4.12
C TYR A 111 16.61 -3.11 4.98
N GLY A 112 16.43 -3.29 6.28
CA GLY A 112 16.61 -2.23 7.25
C GLY A 112 15.31 -1.51 7.58
N TYR A 113 15.42 -0.33 8.17
CA TYR A 113 14.28 0.41 8.67
C TYR A 113 13.98 1.58 7.75
N ALA A 114 12.73 1.72 7.31
CA ALA A 114 12.31 2.95 6.64
C ALA A 114 10.88 3.36 6.97
N PRO A 115 10.62 4.67 7.09
CA PRO A 115 9.26 5.18 7.15
C PRO A 115 8.65 5.06 5.75
N ILE A 116 7.67 4.18 5.60
CA ILE A 116 7.00 3.92 4.33
C ILE A 116 5.76 4.82 4.22
N SER A 117 5.41 5.18 2.99
CA SER A 117 4.14 5.79 2.65
C SER A 117 3.55 5.11 1.44
N VAL A 118 2.24 4.90 1.46
CA VAL A 118 1.51 4.42 0.27
C VAL A 118 0.95 5.63 -0.45
N ILE A 119 1.23 5.72 -1.75
CA ILE A 119 0.64 6.71 -2.65
C ILE A 119 -0.37 6.02 -3.55
N PHE A 120 -1.60 6.53 -3.54
CA PHE A 120 -2.60 6.25 -4.56
C PHE A 120 -2.65 7.41 -5.55
N THR A 121 -2.48 7.10 -6.84
CA THR A 121 -2.66 8.05 -7.95
C THR A 121 -3.96 7.73 -8.66
N ILE A 122 -4.96 8.58 -8.49
CA ILE A 122 -6.28 8.46 -9.12
C ILE A 122 -6.43 9.56 -10.16
N ASN A 123 -6.91 9.22 -11.36
CA ASN A 123 -7.21 10.17 -12.44
C ASN A 123 -6.04 11.13 -12.72
N ASN A 124 -4.80 10.65 -12.56
CA ASN A 124 -3.54 11.38 -12.71
C ASN A 124 -3.36 12.65 -11.84
N ASN A 125 -4.27 12.93 -10.90
CA ASN A 125 -4.33 14.23 -10.21
C ASN A 125 -4.36 14.14 -8.68
N ILE A 126 -4.91 13.06 -8.11
CA ILE A 126 -5.07 12.93 -6.66
C ILE A 126 -3.99 11.99 -6.13
N LYS A 127 -3.10 12.52 -5.29
CA LYS A 127 -2.08 11.77 -4.54
C LYS A 127 -2.45 11.69 -3.07
N ILE A 128 -2.95 10.55 -2.64
CA ILE A 128 -3.22 10.33 -1.21
C ILE A 128 -2.02 9.60 -0.62
N SER A 129 -1.38 10.21 0.38
CA SER A 129 -0.23 9.66 1.07
C SER A 129 -0.63 9.25 2.48
N THR A 130 0.04 8.25 3.02
CA THR A 130 -0.13 7.83 4.41
C THR A 130 1.22 7.82 5.06
N GLU A 131 1.35 8.47 6.22
CA GLU A 131 2.58 8.47 7.00
C GLU A 131 2.60 7.22 7.87
N PHE A 132 3.60 6.35 7.65
CA PHE A 132 3.91 5.26 8.56
C PHE A 132 5.26 5.57 9.21
N MET A 133 5.21 6.34 10.30
CA MET A 133 6.40 6.55 11.13
C MET A 133 6.62 5.34 12.01
N SER A 134 7.79 4.74 11.88
CA SER A 134 8.27 3.79 12.86
C SER A 134 9.05 4.49 14.00
N LEU A 135 9.25 5.83 13.95
CA LEU A 135 10.23 6.54 14.82
C LEU A 135 9.84 6.58 16.31
N SER A 136 8.62 6.15 16.67
CA SER A 136 8.14 6.16 18.06
C SER A 136 7.25 4.97 18.45
N GLY A 137 7.18 3.93 17.62
CA GLY A 137 6.45 2.69 17.93
C GLY A 137 4.92 2.80 17.98
N TYR A 138 4.32 3.98 17.76
CA TYR A 138 2.87 4.14 17.73
C TYR A 138 2.46 5.24 16.73
N GLU A 139 1.36 4.97 16.01
CA GLU A 139 0.54 5.86 15.17
C GLU A 139 0.86 5.94 13.66
N SER A 140 0.01 5.26 12.87
CA SER A 140 -0.21 5.53 11.44
C SER A 140 -1.09 6.77 11.29
N ARG A 141 -0.72 7.73 10.43
CA ARG A 141 -1.52 8.94 10.15
C ARG A 141 -1.87 9.03 8.67
N VAL A 142 -3.15 9.27 8.36
CA VAL A 142 -3.60 9.47 6.97
C VAL A 142 -3.39 10.93 6.57
N LEU A 143 -2.60 11.17 5.52
CA LEU A 143 -2.35 12.50 4.96
C LEU A 143 -2.98 12.62 3.56
N ILE A 144 -4.21 13.12 3.52
CA ILE A 144 -4.89 13.39 2.26
C ILE A 144 -4.35 14.72 1.69
N SER A 145 -3.39 14.65 0.78
CA SER A 145 -3.00 15.80 -0.05
C SER A 145 -3.92 15.90 -1.26
N ARG A 146 -4.50 17.08 -1.48
CA ARG A 146 -5.21 17.41 -2.72
C ARG A 146 -4.37 18.44 -3.46
N ASN A 147 -3.88 18.11 -4.65
CA ASN A 147 -3.36 19.14 -5.55
C ASN A 147 -4.57 20.01 -5.95
N LYS A 148 -4.50 21.31 -5.60
CA LYS A 148 -5.42 22.33 -6.12
C LYS A 148 -5.05 22.69 -7.55
#